data_AF-A0A6N2JW99-F1
#
_entry.id   AF-A0A6N2JW99-F1
#
_cell.length_a   1.000
_cell.length_b   1.000
_cell.length_c   1.000
_cell.angle_alpha   90.00
_cell.angle_beta   90.00
_cell.angle_gamma   90.00
#
_symmetry.space_group_name_H-M   'P 1'
#
loop_
_entity.id
_entity.type
_entity.pdbx_description
1 polymer ?
#
loop_
_entity_poly.entity_id
_entity_poly.type
_entity_poly.pdbx_seq_one_letter_code
_entity_poly.pdbx_strand_id
1 'polypeptide(L)'
;MVSTSAQLIFLCLSILFSATATTATDHIVGANKGWNPGMNYTLWANNNTFYVGDLISFRYQKTQYNVFQVNQTGYDNCTTEGALGNWTSGKDFIPLNEAKRFYFICGNGQCFNGMKVTVLVLPLPPPPSGSVAANSTPSGSAAPVVFHKGSVGLRAVVLAFASIWFGSGWI
;
A
#
# COMPACT_ATOMS: atom_id res chain seq x y z
N MET A 1 -17.00 21.35 34.99
CA MET A 1 -15.58 20.96 35.14
C MET A 1 -15.44 19.55 34.57
N VAL A 2 -14.86 19.39 33.39
CA VAL A 2 -14.59 18.05 32.85
C VAL A 2 -13.46 17.46 33.68
N SER A 3 -13.68 16.28 34.28
CA SER A 3 -12.67 15.63 35.12
C SER A 3 -11.39 15.40 34.31
N THR A 4 -10.22 15.63 34.91
CA THR A 4 -8.91 15.35 34.30
C THR A 4 -8.81 13.92 33.78
N SER A 5 -9.49 12.98 34.46
CA SER A 5 -9.66 11.59 34.02
C SER A 5 -10.40 11.46 32.68
N ALA A 6 -11.46 12.25 32.46
CA ALA A 6 -12.20 12.25 31.20
C ALA A 6 -11.37 12.84 30.06
N GLN A 7 -10.57 13.90 30.32
CA GLN A 7 -9.66 14.46 29.32
C GLN A 7 -8.56 13.47 28.90
N LEU A 8 -7.98 12.73 29.85
CA LEU A 8 -6.97 11.71 29.56
C LEU A 8 -7.55 10.55 28.74
N ILE A 9 -8.80 10.14 28.99
CA ILE A 9 -9.48 9.09 28.22
C ILE A 9 -9.71 9.55 26.77
N PHE A 10 -10.18 10.78 26.56
CA PHE A 10 -10.36 11.34 25.22
C PHE A 10 -9.04 11.47 24.45
N LEU A 11 -7.95 11.81 25.14
CA LEU A 11 -6.62 11.96 24.55
C LEU A 11 -5.96 10.61 24.20
N CYS A 12 -6.19 9.56 25.00
CA CYS A 12 -5.79 8.20 24.64
C CYS A 12 -6.57 7.65 23.43
N LEU A 13 -7.88 7.90 23.37
CA LEU A 13 -8.72 7.47 22.25
C LEU A 13 -8.36 8.15 20.93
N SER A 14 -7.93 9.42 20.95
CA SER A 14 -7.48 10.12 19.75
C SER A 14 -6.12 9.64 19.24
N ILE A 15 -5.20 9.24 20.13
CA ILE A 15 -3.90 8.64 19.76
C ILE A 15 -4.11 7.27 19.09
N LEU A 16 -5.02 6.43 19.61
CA LEU A 16 -5.34 5.12 19.01
C LEU A 16 -5.93 5.22 17.60
N PHE A 17 -6.66 6.30 17.30
CA PHE A 17 -7.25 6.53 15.97
C PHE A 17 -6.22 7.03 14.94
N SER A 18 -5.03 7.42 15.37
CA SER A 18 -3.96 7.94 14.50
C SER A 18 -3.04 6.83 13.94
N ALA A 19 -3.22 5.59 14.38
CA ALA A 19 -2.48 4.45 13.84
C ALA A 19 -3.01 4.10 12.44
N THR A 20 -2.32 4.57 11.40
CA THR A 20 -2.60 4.15 10.03
C THR A 20 -2.26 2.66 9.89
N ALA A 21 -3.29 1.81 9.79
CA ALA A 21 -3.09 0.41 9.47
C ALA A 21 -2.58 0.28 8.03
N THR A 22 -1.31 -0.10 7.85
CA THR A 22 -0.77 -0.47 6.54
C THR A 22 -1.26 -1.87 6.20
N THR A 23 -2.23 -1.97 5.29
CA THR A 23 -2.73 -3.25 4.80
C THR A 23 -1.91 -3.71 3.60
N ALA A 24 -1.48 -4.98 3.59
CA ALA A 24 -0.86 -5.61 2.43
C ALA A 24 -1.83 -5.65 1.24
N THR A 25 -1.34 -5.35 0.04
CA THR A 25 -2.14 -5.37 -1.20
C THR A 25 -2.00 -6.72 -1.91
N ASP A 26 -3.10 -7.26 -2.42
CA ASP A 26 -3.07 -8.43 -3.31
C ASP A 26 -3.15 -7.99 -4.77
N HIS A 27 -2.07 -8.23 -5.51
CA HIS A 27 -1.98 -7.98 -6.95
C HIS A 27 -2.31 -9.23 -7.73
N ILE A 28 -3.55 -9.29 -8.24
CA ILE A 28 -3.98 -10.37 -9.13
C ILE A 28 -3.33 -10.18 -10.50
N VAL A 29 -2.46 -11.11 -10.88
CA VAL A 29 -1.74 -11.09 -12.16
C VAL A 29 -2.73 -11.13 -13.33
N GLY A 30 -2.63 -10.15 -14.22
CA GLY A 30 -3.58 -9.99 -15.34
C GLY A 30 -4.96 -9.48 -14.93
N ALA A 31 -5.14 -9.03 -13.69
CA ALA A 31 -6.38 -8.48 -13.14
C ALA A 31 -7.59 -9.43 -13.36
N ASN A 32 -8.64 -8.97 -14.01
CA ASN A 32 -9.85 -9.76 -14.30
C ASN A 32 -9.62 -10.88 -15.32
N LYS A 33 -8.52 -10.84 -16.09
CA LYS A 33 -8.18 -11.87 -17.08
C LYS A 33 -7.33 -13.00 -16.50
N GLY A 34 -6.68 -12.77 -15.37
CA GLY A 34 -5.87 -13.78 -14.69
C GLY A 34 -4.58 -14.16 -15.44
N TRP A 35 -4.10 -15.35 -15.10
CA TRP A 35 -2.90 -15.96 -15.67
C TRP A 35 -3.27 -16.82 -16.87
N ASN A 36 -3.24 -16.21 -18.07
CA ASN A 36 -3.72 -16.73 -19.35
C ASN A 36 -2.83 -16.25 -20.52
N PRO A 37 -2.78 -17.00 -21.63
CA PRO A 37 -2.08 -16.58 -22.84
C PRO A 37 -2.75 -15.36 -23.51
N GLY A 38 -2.01 -14.65 -24.36
CA GLY A 38 -2.51 -13.48 -25.10
C GLY A 38 -2.62 -12.19 -24.27
N MET A 39 -2.03 -12.18 -23.08
CA MET A 39 -2.00 -11.03 -22.17
C MET A 39 -0.66 -10.28 -22.25
N ASN A 40 -0.70 -8.95 -22.14
CA ASN A 40 0.51 -8.14 -21.99
C ASN A 40 0.85 -7.96 -20.51
N TYR A 41 1.61 -8.90 -19.95
CA TYR A 41 2.01 -8.85 -18.55
C TYR A 41 2.99 -7.74 -18.21
N THR A 42 3.77 -7.27 -19.17
CA THR A 42 4.64 -6.09 -19.00
C THR A 42 3.82 -4.84 -18.74
N LEU A 43 2.77 -4.62 -19.54
CA LEU A 43 1.84 -3.50 -19.33
C LEU A 43 1.12 -3.62 -17.98
N TRP A 44 0.65 -4.82 -17.64
CA TRP A 44 0.03 -5.05 -16.33
C TRP A 44 1.00 -4.73 -15.19
N ALA A 45 2.23 -5.23 -15.25
CA ALA A 45 3.23 -4.99 -14.22
C ALA A 45 3.59 -3.50 -14.08
N ASN A 46 3.74 -2.79 -15.21
CA ASN A 46 4.02 -1.35 -15.22
C ASN A 46 2.87 -0.50 -14.65
N ASN A 47 1.64 -1.01 -14.66
CA ASN A 47 0.48 -0.33 -14.09
C ASN A 47 0.23 -0.70 -12.61
N ASN A 48 1.15 -1.44 -11.99
CA ASN A 48 1.12 -1.81 -10.58
C ASN A 48 2.41 -1.35 -9.90
N THR A 49 2.32 -1.02 -8.61
CA THR A 49 3.47 -0.77 -7.74
C THR A 49 3.41 -1.79 -6.63
N PHE A 50 4.54 -2.46 -6.37
CA PHE A 50 4.64 -3.55 -5.41
C PHE A 50 5.56 -3.13 -4.28
N TYR A 51 5.15 -3.39 -3.05
CA TYR A 51 5.94 -3.15 -1.85
C TYR A 51 6.22 -4.44 -1.09
N VAL A 52 7.28 -4.42 -0.28
CA VAL A 52 7.55 -5.51 0.66
C VAL A 52 6.34 -5.72 1.57
N GLY A 53 5.87 -6.95 1.65
CA GLY A 53 4.68 -7.35 2.40
C GLY A 53 3.41 -7.53 1.56
N ASP A 54 3.41 -7.08 0.31
CA ASP A 54 2.31 -7.34 -0.63
C ASP A 54 2.24 -8.82 -1.03
N LEU A 55 1.10 -9.21 -1.62
CA LEU A 55 0.88 -10.50 -2.25
C LEU A 55 0.82 -10.33 -3.77
N ILE A 56 1.39 -11.27 -4.51
CA ILE A 56 1.09 -11.46 -5.93
C ILE A 56 0.29 -12.76 -6.07
N SER A 57 -0.89 -12.69 -6.68
CA SER A 57 -1.75 -13.85 -6.85
C SER A 57 -1.97 -14.25 -8.30
N PHE A 58 -1.93 -15.56 -8.53
CA PHE A 58 -2.09 -16.17 -9.85
C PHE A 58 -3.39 -16.96 -9.86
N ARG A 59 -4.25 -16.66 -10.84
CA ARG A 59 -5.55 -17.32 -11.03
C ARG A 59 -5.61 -17.90 -12.44
N TYR A 60 -5.72 -19.22 -12.55
CA TYR A 60 -5.64 -19.93 -13.83
C TYR A 60 -6.34 -21.30 -13.76
N GLN A 61 -6.60 -21.89 -14.93
CA GLN A 61 -7.04 -23.28 -15.01
C GLN A 61 -5.88 -24.21 -14.66
N LYS A 62 -5.92 -24.83 -13.47
CA LYS A 62 -4.83 -25.67 -12.94
C LYS A 62 -4.45 -26.88 -13.79
N THR A 63 -5.37 -27.33 -14.66
CA THR A 63 -5.11 -28.43 -15.61
C THR A 63 -4.37 -27.96 -16.85
N GLN A 64 -4.35 -26.66 -17.11
CA GLN A 64 -3.74 -26.06 -18.30
C GLN A 64 -2.41 -25.39 -17.96
N TYR A 65 -2.36 -24.59 -16.88
CA TYR A 65 -1.22 -23.73 -16.58
C TYR A 65 -0.66 -24.00 -15.18
N ASN A 66 0.51 -23.45 -14.92
CA ASN A 66 1.18 -23.43 -13.63
C ASN A 66 2.03 -22.16 -13.52
N VAL A 67 2.68 -21.98 -12.37
CA VAL A 67 3.54 -20.84 -12.10
C VAL A 67 4.85 -21.33 -11.51
N PHE A 68 5.96 -20.90 -12.09
CA PHE A 68 7.29 -21.09 -11.53
C PHE A 68 7.91 -19.74 -11.21
N GLN A 69 8.55 -19.63 -10.05
CA GLN A 69 9.46 -18.54 -9.76
C GLN A 69 10.87 -18.95 -10.20
N VAL A 70 11.52 -18.09 -10.96
CA VAL A 70 12.85 -18.34 -11.52
C VAL A 70 13.77 -17.15 -11.28
N ASN A 71 15.05 -17.30 -11.61
CA ASN A 71 15.96 -16.16 -11.71
C ASN A 71 15.82 -15.47 -13.09
N GLN A 72 16.60 -14.41 -13.31
CA GLN A 72 16.56 -13.66 -14.57
C GLN A 72 16.89 -14.54 -15.79
N THR A 73 17.92 -15.39 -15.69
CA THR A 73 18.30 -16.30 -16.78
C THR A 73 17.17 -17.29 -17.11
N GLY A 74 16.52 -17.85 -16.09
CA GLY A 74 15.36 -18.74 -16.25
C GLY A 74 14.17 -18.02 -16.87
N TYR A 75 13.97 -16.76 -16.53
CA TYR A 75 12.95 -15.92 -17.16
C TYR A 75 13.23 -15.71 -18.65
N ASP A 76 14.44 -15.25 -18.99
CA ASP A 76 14.83 -14.91 -20.36
C ASP A 76 14.82 -16.13 -21.28
N ASN A 77 15.32 -17.27 -20.79
CA ASN A 77 15.38 -18.53 -21.53
C ASN A 77 14.15 -19.42 -21.36
N CYS A 78 13.15 -18.98 -20.58
CA CYS A 78 11.95 -19.76 -20.26
C CYS A 78 12.24 -21.18 -19.74
N THR A 79 13.27 -21.32 -18.89
CA THR A 79 13.62 -22.59 -18.24
C THR A 79 13.21 -22.60 -16.78
N THR A 80 12.76 -23.76 -16.32
CA THR A 80 12.44 -24.04 -14.91
C THR A 80 13.62 -24.66 -14.15
N GLU A 81 14.76 -24.81 -14.80
CA GLU A 81 15.99 -25.28 -14.15
C GLU A 81 16.40 -24.30 -13.04
N GLY A 82 16.63 -24.84 -11.84
CA GLY A 82 16.92 -24.01 -10.66
C GLY A 82 15.75 -23.14 -10.20
N ALA A 83 14.50 -23.51 -10.52
CA ALA A 83 13.32 -22.80 -10.04
C ALA A 83 13.32 -22.66 -8.51
N LEU A 84 12.97 -21.45 -8.05
CA LEU A 84 12.92 -21.06 -6.65
C LEU A 84 11.58 -21.40 -6.00
N GLY A 85 10.56 -21.66 -6.82
CA GLY A 85 9.22 -22.03 -6.37
C GLY A 85 8.37 -22.54 -7.53
N ASN A 86 7.36 -23.35 -7.19
CA ASN A 86 6.40 -23.94 -8.12
C ASN A 86 5.01 -23.95 -7.48
N TRP A 87 4.01 -23.51 -8.23
CA TRP A 87 2.62 -23.50 -7.81
C TRP A 87 1.70 -24.02 -8.90
N THR A 88 0.75 -24.86 -8.49
CA THR A 88 -0.13 -25.63 -9.40
C THR A 88 -1.58 -25.69 -8.92
N SER A 89 -1.97 -24.89 -7.91
CA SER A 89 -3.33 -25.00 -7.34
C SER A 89 -4.41 -24.38 -8.22
N GLY A 90 -4.03 -23.47 -9.12
CA GLY A 90 -4.95 -22.65 -9.94
C GLY A 90 -5.40 -21.35 -9.26
N LYS A 91 -5.13 -21.19 -7.95
CA LYS A 91 -5.34 -19.96 -7.20
C LYS A 91 -4.26 -19.83 -6.13
N ASP A 92 -3.11 -19.32 -6.54
CA ASP A 92 -1.91 -19.25 -5.70
C ASP A 92 -1.68 -17.82 -5.21
N PHE A 93 -1.26 -17.69 -3.96
CA PHE A 93 -0.91 -16.42 -3.33
C PHE A 93 0.56 -16.50 -2.91
N ILE A 94 1.38 -15.59 -3.42
CA ILE A 94 2.82 -15.59 -3.21
C ILE A 94 3.20 -14.30 -2.49
N PRO A 95 3.76 -14.36 -1.28
CA PRO A 95 4.17 -13.17 -0.55
C PRO A 95 5.45 -12.57 -1.11
N LEU A 96 5.47 -11.25 -1.24
CA LEU A 96 6.60 -10.45 -1.71
C LEU A 96 7.38 -9.91 -0.51
N ASN A 97 8.20 -10.77 0.10
CA ASN A 97 8.86 -10.47 1.38
C ASN A 97 10.17 -9.69 1.28
N GLU A 98 10.68 -9.46 0.07
CA GLU A 98 11.99 -8.84 -0.15
C GLU A 98 11.91 -7.77 -1.22
N ALA A 99 12.62 -6.66 -1.01
CA ALA A 99 12.75 -5.61 -2.01
C ALA A 99 13.71 -6.06 -3.12
N LYS A 100 13.17 -6.69 -4.15
CA LYS A 100 13.92 -7.17 -5.32
C LYS A 100 13.01 -7.34 -6.53
N ARG A 101 13.62 -7.68 -7.66
CA ARG A 101 12.89 -8.10 -8.86
C ARG A 101 12.56 -9.58 -8.75
N PHE A 102 11.28 -9.91 -8.85
CA PHE A 102 10.79 -11.29 -8.96
C PHE A 102 10.48 -11.61 -10.43
N TYR A 103 10.65 -12.88 -10.77
CA TYR A 103 10.41 -13.40 -12.12
C TYR A 103 9.54 -14.64 -12.02
N PHE A 104 8.42 -14.62 -12.75
CA PHE A 104 7.48 -15.72 -12.81
C PHE A 104 7.23 -16.12 -14.26
N ILE A 105 7.18 -17.43 -14.51
CA ILE A 105 6.92 -18.00 -15.84
C ILE A 105 5.89 -19.11 -15.76
N CYS A 106 5.24 -19.40 -16.89
CA CYS A 106 4.45 -20.59 -17.08
C CYS A 106 5.37 -21.71 -17.60
N GLY A 107 5.49 -22.81 -16.85
CA GLY A 107 6.45 -23.88 -17.12
C GLY A 107 5.98 -24.91 -18.16
N ASN A 108 4.76 -24.80 -18.67
CA ASN A 108 4.16 -25.74 -19.62
C ASN A 108 4.45 -25.37 -21.11
N GLY A 109 5.45 -24.53 -21.37
CA GLY A 109 5.81 -24.06 -22.71
C GLY A 109 5.18 -22.73 -23.14
N GLN A 110 4.22 -22.19 -22.39
CA GLN A 110 3.58 -20.91 -22.75
C GLN A 110 4.43 -19.66 -22.45
N CYS A 111 5.56 -19.82 -21.75
CA CYS A 111 6.45 -18.71 -21.44
C CYS A 111 6.93 -17.94 -22.68
N PHE A 112 7.33 -18.63 -23.75
CA PHE A 112 7.74 -17.99 -25.01
C PHE A 112 6.60 -17.31 -25.75
N ASN A 113 5.36 -17.71 -25.48
CA ASN A 113 4.14 -17.06 -25.98
C ASN A 113 3.73 -15.85 -25.12
N GLY A 114 4.63 -15.36 -24.27
CA GLY A 114 4.43 -14.18 -23.44
C GLY A 114 3.82 -14.46 -22.07
N MET A 115 3.59 -15.72 -21.69
CA MET A 115 3.03 -16.10 -20.38
C MET A 115 4.14 -16.11 -19.31
N LYS A 116 4.70 -14.93 -19.09
CA LYS A 116 5.81 -14.61 -18.17
C LYS A 116 5.63 -13.19 -17.64
N VAL A 117 5.92 -12.95 -16.36
CA VAL A 117 5.82 -11.63 -15.73
C VAL A 117 7.02 -11.37 -14.81
N THR A 118 7.50 -10.13 -14.80
CA THR A 118 8.47 -9.66 -13.82
C THR A 118 7.88 -8.49 -13.06
N VAL A 119 8.12 -8.44 -11.75
CA VAL A 119 7.66 -7.36 -10.88
C VAL A 119 8.84 -6.87 -10.05
N LEU A 120 8.96 -5.55 -9.91
CA LEU A 120 9.94 -4.93 -9.04
C LEU A 120 9.27 -4.57 -7.72
N VAL A 121 9.74 -5.15 -6.63
CA VAL A 121 9.25 -4.91 -5.28
C VAL A 121 10.12 -3.87 -4.60
N LEU A 122 9.48 -2.82 -4.10
CA LEU A 122 10.14 -1.71 -3.42
C LEU A 122 10.10 -1.90 -1.89
N PRO A 123 11.08 -1.37 -1.15
CA PRO A 123 10.94 -1.29 0.31
C PRO A 123 9.73 -0.42 0.67
N LEU A 124 9.12 -0.68 1.82
CA LEU A 124 8.04 0.18 2.32
C LEU A 124 8.55 1.61 2.52
N PRO A 125 7.74 2.63 2.17
CA PRO A 125 8.09 4.01 2.43
C PRO A 125 8.25 4.24 3.94
N PRO A 126 9.16 5.13 4.36
CA PRO A 126 9.29 5.45 5.76
C PRO A 126 7.97 6.02 6.30
N PRO A 127 7.63 5.75 7.57
CA PRO A 127 6.44 6.32 8.17
C PRO A 127 6.50 7.86 8.10
N PRO A 128 5.35 8.54 7.91
CA PRO A 128 5.34 10.00 7.90
C PRO A 128 5.93 10.51 9.21
N SER A 129 6.99 11.33 9.10
CA SER A 129 7.58 11.96 10.28
C SER A 129 6.54 12.86 10.93
N GLY A 130 6.06 12.49 12.12
CA GLY A 130 5.19 13.35 12.91
C GLY A 130 5.89 14.67 13.20
N SER A 131 5.25 15.79 12.90
CA SER A 131 5.77 17.12 13.19
C SER A 131 5.86 17.33 14.71
N VAL A 132 7.02 17.07 15.30
CA VAL A 132 7.32 17.53 16.65
C VAL A 132 7.57 19.03 16.56
N ALA A 133 6.55 19.82 16.89
CA ALA A 133 6.67 21.27 17.03
C ALA A 133 7.56 21.60 18.24
N ALA A 134 8.85 21.82 18.01
CA ALA A 134 9.76 22.38 19.00
C ALA A 134 9.65 23.91 18.98
N ASN A 135 8.87 24.41 19.94
CA ASN A 135 8.74 25.82 20.29
C ASN A 135 10.06 26.36 20.87
N SER A 136 10.71 27.32 20.20
CA SER A 136 11.63 28.26 20.85
C SER A 136 11.76 29.56 20.05
N THR A 137 11.06 30.60 20.49
CA THR A 137 11.28 32.01 20.11
C THR A 137 12.42 32.60 20.95
N PRO A 138 13.16 33.59 20.40
CA PRO A 138 13.06 34.92 20.99
C PRO A 138 12.90 36.08 19.98
N SER A 139 12.31 37.13 20.53
CA SER A 139 11.93 38.46 20.04
C SER A 139 12.92 39.23 19.12
N GLY A 140 12.38 40.00 18.17
CA GLY A 140 13.11 41.04 17.43
C GLY A 140 12.36 41.69 16.24
N SER A 141 11.50 42.68 16.55
CA SER A 141 10.96 43.82 15.74
C SER A 141 10.91 43.84 14.20
N ALA A 142 9.67 44.13 13.72
CA ALA A 142 9.24 45.14 12.73
C ALA A 142 9.41 44.93 11.21
N ALA A 143 8.29 44.68 10.51
CA ALA A 143 7.68 45.50 9.41
C ALA A 143 6.77 44.64 8.47
N PRO A 144 5.81 45.22 7.72
CA PRO A 144 4.51 44.58 7.48
C PRO A 144 4.24 44.04 6.06
N VAL A 145 3.24 43.13 6.02
CA VAL A 145 2.33 42.60 4.97
C VAL A 145 2.74 42.55 3.49
N VAL A 146 2.67 41.35 2.90
CA VAL A 146 2.12 41.14 1.53
C VAL A 146 1.25 39.88 1.51
N PHE A 147 -0.01 40.05 1.09
CA PHE A 147 -0.99 38.98 0.83
C PHE A 147 -0.82 38.44 -0.60
N HIS A 148 -0.64 37.14 -0.78
CA HIS A 148 -0.95 36.44 -2.04
C HIS A 148 -1.58 35.04 -1.81
N LYS A 149 -2.92 35.07 -1.76
CA LYS A 149 -3.93 34.20 -2.39
C LYS A 149 -3.55 32.78 -2.88
N GLY A 150 -4.09 31.78 -2.17
CA GLY A 150 -4.69 30.53 -2.70
C GLY A 150 -3.77 29.32 -2.85
N SER A 151 -4.15 28.06 -2.57
CA SER A 151 -5.34 27.43 -1.97
C SER A 151 -4.96 25.97 -1.69
N VAL A 152 -4.65 25.62 -0.45
CA VAL A 152 -4.43 24.21 -0.03
C VAL A 152 -5.79 23.61 0.32
N GLY A 153 -6.21 22.60 -0.42
CA GLY A 153 -7.47 21.88 -0.20
C GLY A 153 -7.46 21.11 1.11
N LEU A 154 -7.95 21.74 2.18
CA LEU A 154 -8.23 21.09 3.45
C LEU A 154 -9.65 20.50 3.40
N ARG A 155 -9.76 19.16 3.37
CA ARG A 155 -11.03 18.48 3.66
C ARG A 155 -11.32 18.65 5.15
N ALA A 156 -12.10 19.67 5.50
CA ALA A 156 -12.61 19.87 6.85
C ALA A 156 -13.60 18.75 7.21
N VAL A 157 -13.25 17.91 8.17
CA VAL A 157 -14.21 17.03 8.86
C VAL A 157 -14.90 17.89 9.92
N VAL A 158 -16.13 18.31 9.61
CA VAL A 158 -16.99 19.04 10.53
C VAL A 158 -17.50 18.05 11.59
N LEU A 159 -16.91 18.10 12.79
CA LEU A 159 -17.52 17.50 13.98
C LEU A 159 -18.43 18.56 14.62
N ALA A 160 -19.73 18.44 14.39
CA ALA A 160 -20.73 19.23 15.08
C ALA A 160 -20.75 18.85 16.56
N PHE A 161 -20.14 19.68 17.41
CA PHE A 161 -20.30 19.60 18.85
C PHE A 161 -21.59 20.35 19.23
N ALA A 162 -22.57 19.59 19.71
CA ALA A 162 -23.79 20.10 20.32
C ALA A 162 -23.42 21.04 21.47
N SER A 163 -23.65 22.34 21.25
CA SER A 163 -23.70 23.34 22.30
C SER A 163 -25.16 23.46 22.71
N ILE A 164 -25.47 23.17 23.97
CA ILE A 164 -26.29 24.04 24.83
C ILE A 164 -25.92 23.65 26.27
N TRP A 165 -25.03 24.47 26.82
CA TRP A 165 -25.00 24.77 28.25
C TRP A 165 -26.05 25.88 28.52
N PHE A 166 -26.26 26.21 29.80
CA PHE A 166 -27.23 27.15 30.39
C PHE A 166 -28.57 26.49 30.77
N GLY A 167 -28.97 26.46 32.04
CA GLY A 167 -28.44 27.13 33.21
C GLY A 167 -29.10 26.66 34.50
N SER A 168 -28.40 26.87 35.60
CA SER A 168 -28.81 26.59 36.97
C SER A 168 -29.78 27.65 37.48
N GLY A 169 -30.74 27.26 38.35
CA GLY A 169 -31.22 28.09 39.46
C GLY A 169 -32.67 28.62 39.41
N TRP A 170 -33.41 28.31 40.49
CA TRP A 170 -34.59 28.99 41.08
C TRP A 170 -35.98 28.76 40.44
N ILE A 171 -36.72 27.76 40.94
CA ILE A 171 -37.80 27.93 41.92
C ILE A 171 -38.03 26.62 42.68
#